data_AF-A0A553EQW3-F1
#
_entry.id   AF-A0A553EQW3-F1
#
_cell.length_a   1.000
_cell.length_b   1.000
_cell.length_c   1.000
_cell.angle_alpha   90.00
_cell.angle_beta   90.00
_cell.angle_gamma   90.00
#
_symmetry.space_group_name_H-M   'P 1'
#
loop_
_entity.id
_entity.type
_entity.pdbx_description
1 polymer ?
#
loop_
_entity_poly.entity_id
_entity_poly.type
_entity_poly.pdbx_seq_one_letter_code
_entity_poly.pdbx_strand_id
1 'polypeptide(L)'
;MSNRYIFLIIIGCLIATFFSCEEKELMVNANDVSYIIFGKDMMTDTTSTSFTFYDEGEDAKVDLEVQIYGKLRDTDAKFTVAVDEKITTVPEGYYVLPSEGMIEAGKLRGTITVTLKNYPDLKESTKLLAIKINGEGDVKPGSYRYSKAIIAVTDRLFKPEWWAVNDRGNETYFENTVEKYYLGTYSVEKYKMFLKELIKDDVVFDGKDMQVMRKYALRLKNTLKELKAAGTPALDEHDNEITVVVAG
;
A
#
# COMPACT_ATOMS: atom_id res chain seq x y z
N MET A 1 72.07 25.54 -26.19
CA MET A 1 71.53 25.52 -24.81
C MET A 1 72.05 24.24 -24.16
N SER A 2 72.87 24.33 -23.11
CA SER A 2 73.64 23.16 -22.64
C SER A 2 72.74 22.11 -21.97
N ASN A 3 73.08 20.83 -22.12
CA ASN A 3 72.36 19.67 -21.55
C ASN A 3 72.14 19.76 -20.02
N ARG A 4 72.81 20.68 -19.32
CA ARG A 4 72.63 20.95 -17.88
C ARG A 4 71.33 21.69 -17.55
N TYR A 5 70.82 22.53 -18.46
CA TYR A 5 69.58 23.28 -18.23
C TYR A 5 68.32 22.46 -18.54
N ILE A 6 68.42 21.52 -19.47
CA ILE A 6 67.32 20.58 -19.79
C ILE A 6 67.08 19.63 -18.62
N PHE A 7 68.14 19.14 -17.96
CA PHE A 7 68.01 18.29 -16.77
C PHE A 7 67.39 19.02 -15.57
N LEU A 8 67.70 20.30 -15.38
CA LEU A 8 67.12 21.12 -14.30
C LEU A 8 65.62 21.41 -14.51
N ILE A 9 65.18 21.58 -15.76
CA ILE A 9 63.76 21.79 -16.09
C ILE A 9 62.96 20.49 -15.92
N ILE A 10 63.53 19.34 -16.29
CA ILE A 10 62.88 18.03 -16.12
C ILE A 10 62.74 17.66 -14.63
N ILE A 11 63.74 17.97 -13.80
CA ILE A 11 63.67 17.76 -12.34
C ILE A 11 62.67 18.73 -11.69
N GLY A 12 62.57 19.98 -12.17
CA GLY A 12 61.57 20.94 -11.70
C GLY A 12 60.13 20.53 -11.98
N CYS A 13 59.86 19.94 -13.15
CA CYS A 13 58.52 19.44 -13.51
C CYS A 13 58.11 18.17 -12.74
N LEU A 14 59.07 17.38 -12.26
CA LEU A 14 58.81 16.13 -11.51
C LEU A 14 58.45 16.38 -10.03
N ILE A 15 58.74 17.57 -9.49
CA ILE A 15 58.42 17.94 -8.11
C ILE A 15 57.02 18.57 -8.01
N ALA A 16 56.47 19.07 -9.12
CA ALA A 16 55.13 19.69 -9.15
C ALA A 16 53.97 18.69 -9.10
N THR A 17 54.22 17.38 -9.24
CA THR A 17 53.17 16.35 -9.22
C THR A 17 52.86 15.80 -7.83
N PHE A 18 53.53 16.29 -6.78
CA PHE A 18 53.27 15.86 -5.38
C PHE A 18 52.34 16.79 -4.60
N PHE A 19 51.88 17.90 -5.17
CA PHE A 19 50.69 18.59 -4.68
C PHE A 19 49.45 17.94 -5.29
N SER A 20 49.30 16.64 -5.03
CA SER A 20 48.01 15.97 -5.19
C SER A 20 47.04 16.67 -4.26
N CYS A 21 45.89 17.07 -4.81
CA CYS A 21 44.75 17.51 -4.03
C CYS A 21 44.54 16.48 -2.91
N GLU A 22 44.57 16.91 -1.66
CA GLU A 22 44.11 16.10 -0.55
C GLU A 22 42.64 15.79 -0.89
N GLU A 23 42.36 14.55 -1.30
CA GLU A 23 40.99 14.07 -1.36
C GLU A 23 40.46 14.21 0.06
N LYS A 24 39.75 15.31 0.33
CA LYS A 24 38.89 15.41 1.49
C LYS A 24 37.94 14.24 1.32
N GLU A 25 38.23 13.15 2.03
CA GLU A 25 37.26 12.10 2.28
C GLU A 25 35.96 12.82 2.54
N LEU A 26 34.95 12.55 1.71
CA LEU A 26 33.61 13.05 1.95
C LEU A 26 33.35 12.79 3.41
N MET A 27 33.11 13.84 4.21
CA MET A 27 32.74 13.67 5.61
C MET A 27 31.50 12.77 5.61
N VAL A 28 31.74 11.47 5.78
CA VAL A 28 30.70 10.49 6.02
C VAL A 28 30.20 10.92 7.38
N ASN A 29 29.08 11.65 7.39
CA ASN A 29 28.43 11.99 8.64
C ASN A 29 28.31 10.69 9.41
N ALA A 30 29.07 10.57 10.51
CA ALA A 30 28.91 9.54 11.53
C ALA A 30 27.61 9.81 12.29
N ASN A 31 26.52 10.03 11.56
CA ASN A 31 25.21 10.13 12.15
C ASN A 31 24.83 8.69 12.51
N ASP A 32 25.15 8.31 13.75
CA ASP A 32 24.66 7.10 14.40
C ASP A 32 23.11 7.06 14.45
N VAL A 33 22.47 8.18 14.10
CA VAL A 33 21.04 8.34 13.92
C VAL A 33 20.53 7.70 12.63
N SER A 34 19.67 6.69 12.76
CA SER A 34 18.89 6.12 11.67
C SER A 34 17.54 6.82 11.54
N TYR A 35 17.26 7.33 10.34
CA TYR A 35 15.94 7.86 10.03
C TYR A 35 15.07 6.71 9.53
N ILE A 36 13.98 6.42 10.20
CA ILE A 36 13.02 5.39 9.76
C ILE A 36 11.81 6.10 9.13
N ILE A 37 11.37 5.56 8.01
CA ILE A 37 10.22 6.04 7.23
C ILE A 37 9.26 4.88 6.96
N PHE A 38 7.99 5.18 6.72
CA PHE A 38 7.07 4.23 6.11
C PHE A 38 7.29 4.17 4.60
N GLY A 39 6.98 3.03 3.97
CA GLY A 39 7.19 2.83 2.54
C GLY A 39 6.26 3.64 1.61
N LYS A 40 5.18 4.22 2.15
CA LYS A 40 4.13 4.95 1.41
C LYS A 40 4.11 6.44 1.77
N ASP A 41 3.85 7.32 0.79
CA ASP A 41 3.71 8.77 1.02
C ASP A 41 2.33 9.04 1.64
N MET A 42 2.26 9.50 2.88
CA MET A 42 0.98 9.69 3.58
C MET A 42 0.04 10.69 2.89
N MET A 43 0.56 11.56 2.02
CA MET A 43 -0.22 12.59 1.36
C MET A 43 -0.95 12.06 0.13
N THR A 44 -0.47 10.97 -0.46
CA THR A 44 -1.02 10.40 -1.71
C THR A 44 -1.47 8.96 -1.56
N ASP A 45 -0.89 8.24 -0.59
CA ASP A 45 -1.02 6.81 -0.44
C ASP A 45 -1.67 6.50 0.91
N THR A 46 -2.76 5.74 0.87
CA THR A 46 -3.42 5.22 2.07
C THR A 46 -3.51 3.69 1.94
N THR A 47 -3.15 2.98 2.99
CA THR A 47 -3.44 1.54 3.06
C THR A 47 -4.90 1.38 3.48
N SER A 48 -5.69 0.61 2.75
CA SER A 48 -7.11 0.41 3.04
C SER A 48 -7.39 -1.04 3.42
N THR A 49 -8.23 -1.23 4.43
CA THR A 49 -8.77 -2.55 4.81
C THR A 49 -10.28 -2.47 4.97
N SER A 50 -10.97 -3.54 4.55
CA SER A 50 -12.42 -3.68 4.71
C SER A 50 -12.76 -4.97 5.45
N PHE A 51 -13.48 -4.87 6.56
CA PHE A 51 -13.93 -6.01 7.35
C PHE A 51 -14.98 -6.88 6.65
N THR A 52 -15.50 -6.43 5.51
CA THR A 52 -16.45 -7.19 4.70
C THR A 52 -15.90 -8.54 4.19
N PHE A 53 -14.57 -8.73 4.21
CA PHE A 53 -13.92 -9.97 3.80
C PHE A 53 -13.44 -10.85 4.96
N TYR A 54 -13.68 -10.42 6.19
CA TYR A 54 -13.29 -11.11 7.40
C TYR A 54 -14.50 -11.82 7.99
N ASP A 55 -14.27 -12.97 8.60
CA ASP A 55 -15.32 -13.66 9.33
C ASP A 55 -15.72 -12.85 10.59
N GLU A 56 -16.93 -13.07 11.09
CA GLU A 56 -17.40 -12.36 12.28
C GLU A 56 -16.49 -12.66 13.49
N GLY A 57 -15.92 -11.61 14.08
CA GLY A 57 -14.97 -11.71 15.19
C GLY A 57 -13.51 -11.94 14.78
N GLU A 58 -13.21 -12.00 13.48
CA GLU A 58 -11.84 -12.06 12.98
C GLU A 58 -11.18 -10.68 12.99
N ASP A 59 -9.94 -10.63 13.49
CA ASP A 59 -9.12 -9.42 13.52
C ASP A 59 -8.34 -9.26 12.21
N ALA A 60 -8.35 -8.05 11.64
CA ALA A 60 -7.60 -7.73 10.43
C ALA A 60 -6.13 -7.42 10.74
N LYS A 61 -5.21 -8.10 10.07
CA LYS A 61 -3.76 -7.86 10.19
C LYS A 61 -3.26 -7.09 8.97
N VAL A 62 -2.75 -5.89 9.22
CA VAL A 62 -2.26 -4.99 8.17
C VAL A 62 -0.76 -4.81 8.31
N ASP A 63 -0.02 -5.28 7.31
CA ASP A 63 1.42 -5.12 7.24
C ASP A 63 1.79 -3.76 6.64
N LEU A 64 2.66 -3.03 7.34
CA LEU A 64 3.20 -1.75 6.93
C LEU A 64 4.71 -1.89 6.71
N GLU A 65 5.16 -1.60 5.48
CA GLU A 65 6.58 -1.53 5.18
C GLU A 65 7.22 -0.33 5.86
N VAL A 66 8.37 -0.55 6.47
CA VAL A 66 9.25 0.48 7.03
C VAL A 66 10.62 0.39 6.39
N GLN A 67 11.31 1.53 6.27
CA GLN A 67 12.62 1.60 5.64
C GLN A 67 13.58 2.50 6.43
N ILE A 68 14.85 2.12 6.45
CA ILE A 68 15.94 2.98 6.92
C ILE A 68 16.34 3.91 5.79
N TYR A 69 16.23 5.21 6.04
CA TYR A 69 16.77 6.26 5.19
C TYR A 69 18.12 6.70 5.75
N GLY A 70 19.20 6.40 5.02
CA GLY A 70 20.57 6.74 5.43
C GLY A 70 21.50 5.53 5.37
N LYS A 71 22.41 5.42 6.33
CA LYS A 71 23.43 4.37 6.34
C LYS A 71 22.82 3.03 6.76
N LEU A 72 23.18 1.97 6.04
CA LEU A 72 22.91 0.59 6.43
C LEU A 72 23.51 0.32 7.81
N ARG A 73 22.75 -0.28 8.72
CA ARG A 73 23.25 -0.66 10.04
C ARG A 73 23.79 -2.08 10.02
N ASP A 74 24.86 -2.29 10.75
CA ASP A 74 25.43 -3.62 11.02
C ASP A 74 24.80 -4.27 12.28
N THR A 75 23.83 -3.59 12.89
CA THR A 75 23.02 -4.04 14.03
C THR A 75 21.54 -3.82 13.78
N ASP A 76 20.69 -4.58 14.47
CA ASP A 76 19.24 -4.45 14.35
C ASP A 76 18.77 -3.05 14.75
N ALA A 77 17.98 -2.42 13.90
CA ALA A 77 17.33 -1.14 14.18
C ALA A 77 15.97 -1.39 14.82
N LYS A 78 15.92 -1.27 16.15
CA LYS A 78 14.69 -1.36 16.94
C LYS A 78 14.04 0.01 17.08
N PHE A 79 12.72 0.07 17.01
CA PHE A 79 11.96 1.31 17.14
C PHE A 79 10.55 1.05 17.65
N THR A 80 9.90 2.09 18.16
CA THR A 80 8.51 2.02 18.59
C THR A 80 7.64 2.93 17.74
N VAL A 81 6.35 2.65 17.73
CA VAL A 81 5.34 3.44 17.03
C VAL A 81 4.28 3.90 18.02
N ALA A 82 3.63 5.02 17.70
CA ALA A 82 2.52 5.55 18.46
C ALA A 82 1.40 5.99 17.54
N VAL A 83 0.20 6.15 18.11
CA VAL A 83 -0.93 6.72 17.42
C VAL A 83 -0.73 8.23 17.25
N ASP A 84 -1.10 8.75 16.09
CA ASP A 84 -1.32 10.18 15.91
C ASP A 84 -2.80 10.50 16.17
N GLU A 85 -3.08 10.93 17.40
CA GLU A 85 -4.43 11.29 17.86
C GLU A 85 -5.08 12.42 17.06
N LYS A 86 -4.29 13.25 16.35
CA LYS A 86 -4.83 14.36 15.57
C LYS A 86 -5.52 13.91 14.28
N ILE A 87 -5.12 12.76 13.75
CA ILE A 87 -5.61 12.22 12.48
C ILE A 87 -6.48 10.99 12.72
N THR A 88 -6.18 10.23 13.79
CA THR A 88 -6.87 8.98 14.09
C THR A 88 -8.31 9.22 14.51
N THR A 89 -9.23 8.49 13.87
CA THR A 89 -10.66 8.47 14.19
C THR A 89 -11.14 7.07 14.61
N VAL A 90 -10.28 6.05 14.53
CA VAL A 90 -10.54 4.75 15.14
C VAL A 90 -10.42 4.87 16.68
N PRO A 91 -11.43 4.46 17.46
CA PRO A 91 -11.35 4.53 18.91
C PRO A 91 -10.29 3.59 19.50
N GLU A 92 -9.74 3.96 20.65
CA GLU A 92 -8.87 3.09 21.43
C GLU A 92 -9.59 1.77 21.77
N GLY A 93 -8.85 0.65 21.71
CA GLY A 93 -9.40 -0.70 21.90
C GLY A 93 -9.76 -1.45 20.62
N TYR A 94 -9.93 -0.75 19.49
CA TYR A 94 -10.17 -1.36 18.17
C TYR A 94 -8.93 -1.48 17.28
N TYR A 95 -7.75 -1.18 17.85
CA TYR A 95 -6.47 -1.41 17.23
C TYR A 95 -5.45 -1.90 18.26
N VAL A 96 -4.46 -2.65 17.78
CA VAL A 96 -3.28 -3.06 18.54
C VAL A 96 -2.06 -2.76 17.70
N LEU A 97 -1.22 -1.86 18.20
CA LEU A 97 0.09 -1.58 17.61
C LEU A 97 1.10 -2.65 18.05
N PRO A 98 2.12 -2.94 17.24
CA PRO A 98 3.22 -3.79 17.67
C PRO A 98 3.99 -3.10 18.80
N SER A 99 4.42 -3.88 19.80
CA SER A 99 5.18 -3.36 20.94
C SER A 99 6.54 -2.79 20.53
N GLU A 100 7.15 -3.37 19.49
CA GLU A 100 8.42 -2.95 18.92
C GLU A 100 8.43 -3.32 17.42
N GLY A 101 8.99 -2.44 16.59
CA GLY A 101 9.35 -2.71 15.21
C GLY A 101 10.85 -2.96 15.09
N MET A 102 11.25 -3.76 14.11
CA MET A 102 12.65 -4.13 13.88
C MET A 102 12.98 -4.14 12.40
N ILE A 103 14.13 -3.58 12.04
CA ILE A 103 14.79 -3.80 10.75
C ILE A 103 16.10 -4.52 11.05
N GLU A 104 16.23 -5.75 10.55
CA GLU A 104 17.39 -6.61 10.81
C GLU A 104 18.69 -5.97 10.31
N ALA A 105 19.79 -6.26 11.02
CA ALA A 105 21.13 -5.90 10.60
C ALA A 105 21.40 -6.25 9.12
N GLY A 106 21.99 -5.33 8.38
CA GLY A 106 22.28 -5.51 6.95
C GLY A 106 21.06 -5.39 6.03
N LYS A 107 19.86 -5.09 6.55
CA LYS A 107 18.66 -4.79 5.74
C LYS A 107 18.29 -3.30 5.80
N LEU A 108 17.71 -2.82 4.71
CA LEU A 108 17.15 -1.45 4.62
C LEU A 108 15.64 -1.42 4.83
N ARG A 109 14.97 -2.56 4.78
CA ARG A 109 13.50 -2.65 4.86
C ARG A 109 13.10 -3.68 5.90
N GLY A 110 11.98 -3.39 6.56
CA GLY A 110 11.29 -4.30 7.44
C GLY A 110 9.78 -4.10 7.33
N THR A 111 9.05 -4.82 8.16
CA THR A 111 7.59 -4.77 8.18
C THR A 111 7.13 -4.73 9.63
N ILE A 112 6.13 -3.91 9.92
CA ILE A 112 5.40 -3.95 11.17
C ILE A 112 3.96 -4.35 10.90
N THR A 113 3.37 -5.16 11.79
CA THR A 113 1.98 -5.61 11.63
C THR A 113 1.10 -4.90 12.64
N VAL A 114 0.03 -4.27 12.16
CA VAL A 114 -1.00 -3.62 12.97
C VAL A 114 -2.23 -4.52 12.97
N THR A 115 -2.80 -4.78 14.14
CA THR A 115 -4.05 -5.53 14.25
C THR A 115 -5.20 -4.56 14.43
N LEU A 116 -6.28 -4.76 13.69
CA LEU A 116 -7.51 -3.97 13.72
C LEU A 116 -8.69 -4.86 14.06
N LYS A 117 -9.66 -4.33 14.79
CA LYS A 117 -10.89 -5.04 15.16
C LYS A 117 -12.11 -4.41 14.51
N ASN A 118 -13.10 -5.22 14.15
CA ASN A 118 -14.36 -4.71 13.61
C ASN A 118 -15.22 -4.08 14.72
N TYR A 119 -16.01 -3.06 14.37
CA TYR A 119 -16.98 -2.41 15.26
C TYR A 119 -18.10 -1.70 14.51
N PRO A 120 -19.28 -1.50 15.12
CA PRO A 120 -20.50 -1.10 14.42
C PRO A 120 -20.39 0.14 13.52
N ASP A 121 -19.67 1.18 13.96
CA ASP A 121 -19.46 2.42 13.21
C ASP A 121 -18.83 2.22 11.82
N LEU A 122 -18.06 1.14 11.64
CA LEU A 122 -17.37 0.85 10.38
C LEU A 122 -18.37 0.48 9.26
N LYS A 123 -19.59 0.06 9.61
CA LYS A 123 -20.66 -0.23 8.64
C LYS A 123 -21.23 1.04 7.99
N GLU A 124 -21.06 2.19 8.63
CA GLU A 124 -21.63 3.48 8.20
C GLU A 124 -20.55 4.47 7.73
N SER A 125 -19.31 4.32 8.20
CA SER A 125 -18.26 5.30 7.95
C SER A 125 -16.88 4.65 7.83
N THR A 126 -16.03 5.26 7.01
CA THR A 126 -14.60 4.92 6.97
C THR A 126 -13.90 5.70 8.07
N LYS A 127 -13.08 5.01 8.86
CA LYS A 127 -12.31 5.57 9.97
C LYS A 127 -10.82 5.47 9.63
N LEU A 128 -10.00 6.33 10.21
CA LEU A 128 -8.58 6.40 9.95
C LEU A 128 -7.80 6.02 11.20
N LEU A 129 -6.79 5.15 11.05
CA LEU A 129 -5.75 4.93 12.03
C LEU A 129 -4.46 5.52 11.49
N ALA A 130 -3.94 6.56 12.13
CA ALA A 130 -2.68 7.17 11.78
C ALA A 130 -1.62 6.79 12.80
N ILE A 131 -0.50 6.27 12.30
CA ILE A 131 0.60 5.75 13.11
C ILE A 131 1.86 6.54 12.77
N LYS A 132 2.62 6.95 13.78
CA LYS A 132 3.89 7.66 13.66
C LYS A 132 5.01 6.87 14.32
N ILE A 133 6.23 7.05 13.84
CA ILE A 133 7.43 6.51 14.46
C ILE A 133 7.81 7.40 15.65
N ASN A 134 8.08 6.80 16.80
CA ASN A 134 8.62 7.53 17.95
C ASN A 134 10.11 7.78 17.72
N GLY A 135 10.54 9.03 17.91
CA GLY A 135 11.95 9.37 17.89
C GLY A 135 12.56 9.14 19.28
N GLU A 136 13.34 8.08 19.43
CA GLU A 136 14.01 7.72 20.69
C GLU A 136 15.43 7.20 20.40
N GLY A 137 16.38 7.57 21.25
CA GLY A 137 17.80 7.19 21.10
C GLY A 137 18.36 7.55 19.73
N ASP A 138 18.84 6.52 19.03
CA ASP A 138 19.46 6.63 17.71
C ASP A 138 18.46 6.50 16.56
N VAL A 139 17.15 6.47 16.83
CA VAL A 139 16.11 6.41 15.80
C VAL A 139 15.35 7.72 15.76
N LYS A 140 15.17 8.25 14.55
CA LYS A 140 14.32 9.43 14.32
C LYS A 140 13.32 9.16 13.18
N PRO A 141 12.13 9.78 13.22
CA PRO A 141 11.25 9.78 12.05
C PRO A 141 11.95 10.51 10.90
N GLY A 142 11.85 9.97 9.69
CA GLY A 142 12.35 10.62 8.49
C GLY A 142 11.46 11.79 8.03
N SER A 143 11.55 12.12 6.73
CA SER A 143 10.86 13.28 6.17
C SER A 143 9.35 13.27 6.42
N TYR A 144 8.75 14.45 6.57
CA TYR A 144 7.34 14.63 6.93
C TYR A 144 6.43 13.65 6.18
N ARG A 145 6.47 13.63 4.84
CA ARG A 145 5.63 12.78 3.97
C ARG A 145 5.60 11.28 4.32
N TYR A 146 6.70 10.76 4.85
CA TYR A 146 6.84 9.33 5.17
C TYR A 146 6.98 9.07 6.68
N SER A 147 6.78 10.11 7.50
CA SER A 147 6.87 10.00 8.97
C SER A 147 5.64 9.33 9.61
N LYS A 148 4.56 9.16 8.84
CA LYS A 148 3.32 8.54 9.28
C LYS A 148 2.80 7.55 8.26
N ALA A 149 2.14 6.50 8.73
CA ALA A 149 1.31 5.63 7.93
C ALA A 149 -0.16 5.90 8.27
N ILE A 150 -1.01 5.94 7.23
CA ILE A 150 -2.46 6.08 7.38
C ILE A 150 -3.11 4.79 6.89
N ILE A 151 -3.89 4.17 7.77
CA ILE A 151 -4.74 3.04 7.45
C ILE A 151 -6.20 3.50 7.44
N ALA A 152 -6.87 3.40 6.30
CA ALA A 152 -8.31 3.56 6.19
C ALA A 152 -9.00 2.23 6.50
N VAL A 153 -9.93 2.26 7.46
CA VAL A 153 -10.63 1.09 8.00
C VAL A 153 -12.12 1.28 7.76
N THR A 154 -12.79 0.29 7.18
CA THR A 154 -14.23 0.30 6.93
C THR A 154 -14.79 -1.11 7.04
N ASP A 155 -16.09 -1.26 7.20
CA ASP A 155 -16.82 -2.52 7.03
C ASP A 155 -17.81 -2.36 5.88
N ARG A 156 -17.34 -1.71 4.82
CA ARG A 156 -18.14 -1.40 3.63
C ARG A 156 -17.40 -1.81 2.39
N LEU A 157 -18.19 -2.17 1.39
CA LEU A 157 -17.75 -2.24 0.02
C LEU A 157 -18.24 -1.01 -0.72
N PHE A 158 -17.30 -0.25 -1.26
CA PHE A 158 -17.61 0.82 -2.18
C PHE A 158 -17.64 0.27 -3.60
N LYS A 159 -18.49 0.87 -4.43
CA LYS A 159 -18.44 0.66 -5.86
C LYS A 159 -17.05 1.05 -6.37
N PRO A 160 -16.28 0.12 -6.96
CA PRO A 160 -14.93 0.44 -7.38
C PRO A 160 -14.96 1.39 -8.57
N GLU A 161 -13.94 2.24 -8.69
CA GLU A 161 -13.84 3.25 -9.77
C GLU A 161 -14.04 2.61 -11.16
N TRP A 162 -13.40 1.47 -11.42
CA TRP A 162 -13.54 0.76 -12.69
C TRP A 162 -14.96 0.27 -13.02
N TRP A 163 -15.85 0.18 -12.03
CA TRP A 163 -17.27 -0.11 -12.21
C TRP A 163 -18.13 1.16 -12.15
N ALA A 164 -17.60 2.29 -11.67
CA ALA A 164 -18.31 3.57 -11.62
C ALA A 164 -18.10 4.41 -12.89
N VAL A 165 -16.99 4.24 -13.59
CA VAL A 165 -16.60 5.07 -14.73
C VAL A 165 -17.41 4.74 -15.98
N ASN A 166 -17.93 5.79 -16.64
CA ASN A 166 -18.39 5.72 -18.02
C ASN A 166 -17.20 5.84 -18.95
N ASP A 167 -16.67 4.70 -19.40
CA ASP A 167 -15.43 4.58 -20.18
C ASP A 167 -15.67 4.57 -21.70
N ARG A 168 -16.94 4.58 -22.14
CA ARG A 168 -17.32 4.62 -23.55
C ARG A 168 -18.31 5.73 -23.86
N GLY A 169 -18.28 6.19 -25.11
CA GLY A 169 -19.28 7.08 -25.68
C GLY A 169 -18.71 8.38 -26.26
N ASN A 170 -19.52 9.42 -26.27
CA ASN A 170 -19.22 10.74 -26.83
C ASN A 170 -19.88 11.85 -25.99
N GLU A 171 -19.82 13.10 -26.45
CA GLU A 171 -20.35 14.28 -25.75
C GLU A 171 -21.83 14.18 -25.30
N THR A 172 -22.62 13.31 -25.94
CA THR A 172 -24.06 13.13 -25.67
C THR A 172 -24.44 11.74 -25.20
N TYR A 173 -23.47 10.81 -25.14
CA TYR A 173 -23.71 9.41 -24.77
C TYR A 173 -22.57 8.94 -23.89
N PHE A 174 -22.88 8.45 -22.70
CA PHE A 174 -21.90 7.88 -21.78
C PHE A 174 -22.34 6.45 -21.45
N GLU A 175 -21.43 5.50 -21.60
CA GLU A 175 -21.67 4.09 -21.35
C GLU A 175 -20.58 3.54 -20.45
N ASN A 176 -21.02 2.78 -19.46
CA ASN A 176 -20.17 2.01 -18.58
C ASN A 176 -20.02 0.59 -19.15
N THR A 177 -18.84 0.26 -19.63
CA THR A 177 -18.55 -1.04 -20.23
C THR A 177 -18.83 -2.20 -19.26
N VAL A 178 -18.53 -2.03 -17.97
CA VAL A 178 -18.72 -3.07 -16.96
C VAL A 178 -20.20 -3.34 -16.72
N GLU A 179 -21.00 -2.30 -16.55
CA GLU A 179 -22.45 -2.45 -16.40
C GLU A 179 -23.09 -2.97 -17.69
N LYS A 180 -22.67 -2.48 -18.85
CA LYS A 180 -23.31 -2.83 -20.12
C LYS A 180 -22.99 -4.23 -20.59
N TYR A 181 -21.73 -4.67 -20.50
CA TYR A 181 -21.26 -5.89 -21.16
C TYR A 181 -20.82 -6.98 -20.20
N TYR A 182 -20.63 -6.71 -18.91
CA TYR A 182 -20.09 -7.68 -17.95
C TYR A 182 -21.01 -7.90 -16.76
N LEU A 183 -20.86 -7.14 -15.67
CA LEU A 183 -21.47 -7.43 -14.38
C LEU A 183 -22.89 -6.88 -14.23
N GLY A 184 -23.32 -5.96 -15.09
CA GLY A 184 -24.60 -5.27 -14.90
C GLY A 184 -24.52 -4.16 -13.85
N THR A 185 -25.67 -3.63 -13.47
CA THR A 185 -25.80 -2.63 -12.40
C THR A 185 -25.13 -3.13 -11.12
N TYR A 186 -24.36 -2.26 -10.49
CA TYR A 186 -23.68 -2.56 -9.23
C TYR A 186 -24.69 -2.84 -8.11
N SER A 187 -24.38 -3.85 -7.30
CA SER A 187 -24.91 -4.03 -5.95
C SER A 187 -23.79 -4.56 -5.05
N VAL A 188 -23.87 -4.28 -3.75
CA VAL A 188 -22.85 -4.68 -2.78
C VAL A 188 -22.71 -6.19 -2.74
N GLU A 189 -23.83 -6.92 -2.67
CA GLU A 189 -23.80 -8.39 -2.63
C GLU A 189 -23.24 -9.00 -3.91
N LYS A 190 -23.57 -8.43 -5.08
CA LYS A 190 -22.96 -8.87 -6.35
C LYS A 190 -21.45 -8.67 -6.35
N TYR A 191 -20.98 -7.54 -5.85
CA TYR A 191 -19.55 -7.28 -5.78
C TYR A 191 -18.83 -8.22 -4.81
N LYS A 192 -19.42 -8.51 -3.64
CA LYS A 192 -18.91 -9.55 -2.72
C LYS A 192 -18.77 -10.89 -3.42
N MET A 193 -19.80 -11.33 -4.14
CA MET A 193 -19.75 -12.60 -4.87
C MET A 193 -18.69 -12.59 -5.98
N PHE A 194 -18.56 -11.50 -6.72
CA PHE A 194 -17.50 -11.34 -7.73
C PHE A 194 -16.09 -11.46 -7.13
N LEU A 195 -15.84 -10.79 -6.00
CA LEU A 195 -14.57 -10.86 -5.30
C LEU A 195 -14.30 -12.26 -4.71
N LYS A 196 -15.32 -12.95 -4.21
CA LYS A 196 -15.19 -14.35 -3.79
C LYS A 196 -14.75 -15.25 -4.95
N GLU A 197 -15.24 -15.03 -6.17
CA GLU A 197 -14.77 -15.79 -7.34
C GLU A 197 -13.31 -15.49 -7.71
N LEU A 198 -12.85 -14.25 -7.51
CA LEU A 198 -11.46 -13.83 -7.73
C LEU A 198 -10.49 -14.45 -6.71
N ILE A 199 -10.86 -14.42 -5.42
CA ILE A 199 -10.05 -14.94 -4.30
C ILE A 199 -9.79 -16.44 -4.42
N LYS A 200 -10.73 -17.22 -4.98
CA LYS A 200 -10.54 -18.67 -5.23
C LYS A 200 -9.31 -18.98 -6.09
N ASP A 201 -8.89 -18.04 -6.93
CA ASP A 201 -7.72 -18.17 -7.81
C ASP A 201 -6.56 -17.26 -7.38
N ASP A 202 -6.62 -16.62 -6.19
CA ASP A 202 -5.65 -15.63 -5.70
C ASP A 202 -5.43 -14.44 -6.68
N VAL A 203 -6.51 -13.99 -7.33
CA VAL A 203 -6.45 -12.90 -8.31
C VAL A 203 -6.92 -11.59 -7.69
N VAL A 204 -6.09 -10.55 -7.78
CA VAL A 204 -6.47 -9.16 -7.49
C VAL A 204 -6.81 -8.46 -8.81
N PHE A 205 -7.99 -7.86 -8.89
CA PHE A 205 -8.47 -7.19 -10.10
C PHE A 205 -8.51 -5.67 -9.93
N ASP A 206 -7.76 -4.95 -10.76
CA ASP A 206 -7.62 -3.48 -10.70
C ASP A 206 -8.51 -2.73 -11.70
N GLY A 207 -9.36 -3.43 -12.46
CA GLY A 207 -10.24 -2.83 -13.46
C GLY A 207 -9.70 -2.80 -14.89
N LYS A 208 -8.43 -3.16 -15.13
CA LYS A 208 -7.79 -2.94 -16.44
C LYS A 208 -7.85 -4.15 -17.36
N ASP A 209 -7.59 -5.34 -16.85
CA ASP A 209 -7.57 -6.56 -17.66
C ASP A 209 -8.99 -7.07 -17.94
N MET A 210 -9.53 -6.73 -19.12
CA MET A 210 -10.88 -7.12 -19.50
C MET A 210 -11.04 -8.62 -19.78
N GLN A 211 -9.94 -9.38 -19.98
CA GLN A 211 -10.00 -10.84 -20.05
C GLN A 211 -10.25 -11.43 -18.67
N VAL A 212 -9.59 -10.88 -17.64
CA VAL A 212 -9.86 -11.20 -16.23
C VAL A 212 -11.32 -10.84 -15.91
N MET A 213 -11.77 -9.62 -16.23
CA MET A 213 -13.18 -9.22 -16.04
C MET A 213 -14.15 -10.24 -16.67
N ARG A 214 -13.96 -10.59 -17.95
CA ARG A 214 -14.82 -11.55 -18.67
C ARG A 214 -14.81 -12.92 -18.00
N LYS A 215 -13.63 -13.45 -17.65
CA LYS A 215 -13.47 -14.76 -17.01
C LYS A 215 -14.27 -14.83 -15.70
N TYR A 216 -14.09 -13.87 -14.80
CA TYR A 216 -14.72 -13.91 -13.47
C TYR A 216 -16.20 -13.50 -13.52
N ALA A 217 -16.60 -12.64 -14.45
CA ALA A 217 -18.02 -12.37 -14.70
C ALA A 217 -18.75 -13.63 -15.18
N LEU A 218 -18.14 -14.43 -16.07
CA LEU A 218 -18.69 -15.72 -16.51
C LEU A 218 -18.78 -16.73 -15.37
N ARG A 219 -17.76 -16.81 -14.51
CA ARG A 219 -17.80 -17.68 -13.32
C ARG A 219 -18.94 -17.28 -12.39
N LEU A 220 -19.05 -15.99 -12.06
CA LEU A 220 -20.15 -15.49 -11.23
C LEU A 220 -21.51 -15.80 -11.87
N LYS A 221 -21.65 -15.61 -13.19
CA LYS A 221 -22.88 -15.97 -13.93
C LYS A 221 -23.23 -17.45 -13.78
N ASN A 222 -22.24 -18.34 -13.76
CA ASN A 222 -22.45 -19.77 -13.56
C ASN A 222 -22.82 -20.09 -12.10
N THR A 223 -22.12 -19.52 -11.11
CA THR A 223 -22.46 -19.64 -9.69
C THR A 223 -23.91 -19.22 -9.42
N LEU A 224 -24.36 -18.11 -9.99
CA LEU A 224 -25.73 -17.62 -9.86
C LEU A 224 -26.76 -18.59 -10.48
N LYS A 225 -26.43 -19.21 -11.62
CA LYS A 225 -27.29 -20.24 -12.23
C LYS A 225 -27.41 -21.48 -11.36
N GLU A 226 -26.31 -21.93 -10.77
CA GLU A 226 -26.29 -23.09 -9.87
C GLU A 226 -27.14 -22.84 -8.62
N LEU A 227 -26.97 -21.67 -7.99
CA LEU A 227 -27.77 -21.24 -6.84
C LEU A 227 -29.27 -21.17 -7.17
N LYS A 228 -29.62 -20.61 -8.34
CA LYS A 228 -31.01 -20.57 -8.81
C LYS A 228 -31.58 -21.97 -9.06
N ALA A 229 -30.81 -22.87 -9.68
CA ALA A 229 -31.22 -24.25 -9.93
C ALA A 229 -31.38 -25.06 -8.64
N ALA A 230 -30.63 -24.74 -7.59
CA ALA A 230 -30.75 -25.32 -6.25
C ALA A 230 -31.95 -24.76 -5.44
N GLY A 231 -32.72 -23.81 -5.99
CA GLY A 231 -33.87 -23.19 -5.33
C GLY A 231 -33.50 -22.07 -4.35
N THR A 232 -32.25 -21.61 -4.35
CA THR A 232 -31.73 -20.55 -3.48
C THR A 232 -31.11 -19.43 -4.33
N PRO A 233 -31.91 -18.66 -5.11
CA PRO A 233 -31.37 -17.59 -5.94
C PRO A 233 -30.65 -16.55 -5.06
N ALA A 234 -29.50 -16.04 -5.52
CA ALA A 234 -28.80 -14.99 -4.81
C ALA A 234 -29.56 -13.67 -4.97
N LEU A 235 -29.77 -12.98 -3.85
CA LEU A 235 -30.44 -11.69 -3.79
C LEU A 235 -29.45 -10.59 -3.39
N ASP A 236 -29.68 -9.38 -3.88
CA ASP A 236 -28.93 -8.20 -3.46
C ASP A 236 -29.45 -7.60 -2.14
N GLU A 237 -28.79 -6.53 -1.67
CA GLU A 237 -29.17 -5.79 -0.46
C GLU A 237 -30.58 -5.15 -0.50
N HIS A 238 -31.29 -5.27 -1.61
CA HIS A 238 -32.64 -4.76 -1.84
C HIS A 238 -33.63 -5.87 -2.23
N ASP A 239 -33.29 -7.13 -1.95
CA ASP A 239 -34.08 -8.33 -2.25
C ASP A 239 -34.33 -8.59 -3.75
N ASN A 240 -33.54 -8.00 -4.65
CA ASN A 240 -33.63 -8.27 -6.09
C ASN A 240 -32.70 -9.42 -6.49
N GLU A 241 -33.13 -10.25 -7.45
CA GLU A 241 -32.30 -11.33 -7.97
C GLU A 241 -31.02 -10.79 -8.63
N ILE A 242 -29.87 -11.25 -8.15
CA ILE A 242 -28.57 -10.89 -8.72
C ILE A 242 -28.42 -11.54 -10.09
N THR A 243 -28.18 -10.71 -11.11
CA THR A 243 -27.90 -11.17 -12.47
C THR A 243 -26.61 -10.57 -13.02
N VAL A 244 -26.02 -11.26 -13.99
CA VAL A 244 -24.79 -10.85 -14.69
C VAL A 244 -25.06 -10.86 -16.19
N VAL A 245 -24.67 -9.77 -16.86
CA VAL A 245 -24.94 -9.57 -18.28
C VAL A 245 -24.10 -10.51 -19.14
N VAL A 246 -22.77 -10.44 -19.03
CA VAL A 246 -21.76 -10.99 -19.96
C VAL A 246 -22.27 -11.15 -21.39
N ALA A 247 -22.00 -10.14 -22.23
CA ALA A 247 -22.26 -10.21 -23.67
C ALA A 247 -21.41 -11.31 -24.32
N GLY A 248 -22.06 -12.12 -25.17
CA GLY A 248 -21.46 -13.24 -25.92
C GLY A 248 -20.35 -12.77 -26.83
#